data_AF-A0A534W4V3-F1
#
_entry.id   AF-A0A534W4V3-F1
#
_cell.length_a   1.000
_cell.length_b   1.000
_cell.length_c   1.000
_cell.angle_alpha   90.00
_cell.angle_beta   90.00
_cell.angle_gamma   90.00
#
_symmetry.space_group_name_H-M   'P 1'
#
loop_
_entity.id
_entity.type
_entity.pdbx_description
1 polymer ?
#
loop_
_entity_poly.entity_id
_entity_poly.type
_entity_poly.pdbx_seq_one_letter_code
_entity_poly.pdbx_strand_id
1 'polypeptide(L)'
;YPEPPLYPGDAAALHRALALEDYFDEQLGPALRAAIVTPLFRHDPDLALRVLTTGMPDKAYQTLRPLVRIFPAFYRFRHKISDSKLEADRATVNVALDRIEQERQGRAYLVGDAFTVADLTAAAMLGALLQPPEIQYPLRVELPPYLQDYRATVLRHPATQWAAGVYRLHRGRSAEVPRRSAAA
;
A
#
# COMPACT_ATOMS: atom_id res chain seq x y z
N TYR A 1 -8.58 20.09 -8.22
CA TYR A 1 -8.23 18.74 -8.73
C TYR A 1 -6.74 18.69 -8.99
N PRO A 2 -6.07 17.52 -8.98
CA PRO A 2 -4.65 17.44 -9.32
C PRO A 2 -4.43 17.88 -10.78
N GLU A 3 -3.35 18.62 -11.01
CA GLU A 3 -2.86 18.94 -12.35
C GLU A 3 -1.47 18.30 -12.54
N PRO A 4 -1.28 17.45 -13.56
CA PRO A 4 -2.27 16.96 -14.53
C PRO A 4 -3.33 16.02 -13.91
N PRO A 5 -4.49 15.83 -14.58
CA PRO A 5 -5.56 14.96 -14.08
C PRO A 5 -5.15 13.48 -14.06
N LEU A 6 -5.59 12.74 -13.03
CA LEU A 6 -5.31 11.31 -12.88
C LEU A 6 -6.08 10.42 -13.89
N TYR A 7 -7.15 10.95 -14.47
CA TYR A 7 -7.96 10.27 -15.45
C TYR A 7 -7.60 10.83 -16.84
N PRO A 8 -7.01 10.01 -17.73
CA PRO A 8 -6.68 10.44 -19.08
C PRO A 8 -7.92 10.93 -19.85
N GLY A 9 -7.74 11.96 -20.69
CA GLY A 9 -8.81 12.44 -21.57
C GLY A 9 -9.08 11.54 -22.78
N ASP A 10 -8.07 10.78 -23.22
CA ASP A 10 -8.23 9.76 -24.26
C ASP A 10 -8.99 8.53 -23.72
N ALA A 11 -9.98 8.06 -24.46
CA ALA A 11 -10.89 7.01 -24.00
C ALA A 11 -10.20 5.64 -23.84
N ALA A 12 -9.25 5.30 -24.71
CA ALA A 12 -8.52 4.04 -24.62
C ALA A 12 -7.56 4.04 -23.43
N ALA A 13 -6.84 5.15 -23.22
CA ALA A 13 -6.00 5.36 -22.06
C ALA A 13 -6.81 5.34 -20.76
N LEU A 14 -7.98 5.99 -20.73
CA LEU A 14 -8.87 5.98 -19.56
C LEU A 14 -9.33 4.56 -19.23
N HIS A 15 -9.83 3.82 -20.22
CA HIS A 15 -10.27 2.44 -20.01
C HIS A 15 -9.12 1.56 -19.50
N ARG A 16 -7.92 1.73 -20.03
CA ARG A 16 -6.74 0.99 -19.58
C ARG A 16 -6.33 1.35 -18.16
N ALA A 17 -6.35 2.63 -17.81
CA ALA A 17 -5.99 3.10 -16.47
C ALA A 17 -6.96 2.55 -15.41
N LEU A 18 -8.27 2.55 -15.70
CA LEU A 18 -9.29 1.97 -14.83
C LEU A 18 -9.14 0.46 -14.69
N ALA A 19 -8.89 -0.27 -15.78
CA ALA A 19 -8.69 -1.72 -15.70
C ALA A 19 -7.47 -2.12 -14.86
N LEU A 20 -6.40 -1.32 -14.89
CA LEU A 20 -5.23 -1.55 -14.05
C LEU A 20 -5.47 -1.16 -12.60
N GLU A 21 -6.15 -0.04 -12.38
CA GLU A 21 -6.57 0.38 -11.04
C GLU A 21 -7.41 -0.70 -10.36
N ASP A 22 -8.46 -1.17 -11.04
CA ASP A 22 -9.34 -2.26 -10.58
C ASP A 22 -8.54 -3.52 -10.25
N TYR A 23 -7.64 -3.95 -11.15
CA TYR A 23 -6.77 -5.11 -10.87
C TYR A 23 -5.92 -4.91 -9.61
N PHE A 24 -5.30 -3.75 -9.42
CA PHE A 24 -4.44 -3.51 -8.26
C PHE A 24 -5.24 -3.35 -6.96
N ASP A 25 -6.41 -2.72 -7.01
CA ASP A 25 -7.28 -2.59 -5.84
C ASP A 25 -7.88 -3.95 -5.44
N GLU A 26 -8.33 -4.76 -6.40
CA GLU A 26 -8.97 -6.04 -6.12
C GLU A 26 -8.00 -7.19 -5.84
N GLN A 27 -6.80 -7.18 -6.44
CA GLN A 27 -5.85 -8.29 -6.31
C GLN A 27 -4.66 -7.93 -5.42
N LEU A 28 -3.91 -6.90 -5.78
CA LEU A 28 -2.68 -6.54 -5.07
C LEU A 28 -2.98 -6.04 -3.65
N GLY A 29 -3.97 -5.16 -3.47
CA GLY A 29 -4.33 -4.61 -2.16
C GLY A 29 -4.71 -5.69 -1.13
N PRO A 30 -5.69 -6.56 -1.41
CA PRO A 30 -6.09 -7.65 -0.52
C PRO A 30 -4.97 -8.64 -0.23
N ALA A 31 -4.22 -9.07 -1.26
CA ALA A 31 -3.13 -10.01 -1.10
C ALA A 31 -2.00 -9.42 -0.24
N LEU A 32 -1.60 -8.17 -0.47
CA LEU A 32 -0.56 -7.51 0.31
C LEU A 32 -0.99 -7.29 1.76
N ARG A 33 -2.26 -6.87 1.97
CA ARG A 33 -2.84 -6.76 3.31
C ARG A 33 -2.74 -8.11 4.03
N ALA A 34 -3.20 -9.19 3.40
CA ALA A 34 -3.16 -10.54 3.97
C ALA A 34 -1.73 -11.00 4.29
N ALA A 35 -0.76 -10.71 3.41
CA ALA A 35 0.65 -11.03 3.60
C ALA A 35 1.28 -10.31 4.80
N ILE A 36 0.78 -9.13 5.17
CA ILE A 36 1.24 -8.36 6.33
C ILE A 36 0.49 -8.76 7.61
N VAL A 37 -0.84 -8.78 7.59
CA VAL A 37 -1.64 -8.99 8.81
C VAL A 37 -1.65 -10.44 9.29
N THR A 38 -1.49 -11.43 8.40
CA THR A 38 -1.51 -12.84 8.80
C THR A 38 -0.35 -13.17 9.75
N PRO A 39 0.92 -12.85 9.43
CA PRO A 39 2.02 -12.99 10.39
C PRO A 39 1.80 -12.18 11.67
N LEU A 40 1.32 -10.93 11.57
CA LEU A 40 1.05 -10.09 12.73
C LEU A 40 0.05 -10.76 13.68
N PHE A 41 -1.09 -11.23 13.19
CA PHE A 41 -2.07 -11.90 14.04
C PHE A 41 -1.61 -13.26 14.57
N ARG A 42 -0.66 -13.93 13.91
CA ARG A 42 -0.09 -15.20 14.38
C ARG A 42 0.85 -14.99 15.56
N HIS A 43 1.68 -13.93 15.50
CA HIS A 43 2.75 -13.71 16.47
C HIS A 43 2.39 -12.69 17.54
N ASP A 44 1.73 -11.59 17.18
CA ASP A 44 1.43 -10.49 18.09
C ASP A 44 0.15 -9.70 17.67
N PRO A 45 -1.03 -10.13 18.15
CA PRO A 45 -2.29 -9.44 17.89
C PRO A 45 -2.37 -7.99 18.39
N ASP A 46 -1.62 -7.61 19.44
CA ASP A 46 -1.59 -6.23 19.93
C ASP A 46 -0.79 -5.34 18.97
N LEU A 47 0.37 -5.83 18.51
CA LEU A 47 1.15 -5.19 17.46
C LEU A 47 0.34 -5.06 16.16
N ALA A 48 -0.40 -6.11 15.78
CA ALA A 48 -1.30 -6.06 14.62
C ALA A 48 -2.29 -4.89 14.71
N LEU A 49 -2.87 -4.68 15.90
CA LEU A 49 -3.79 -3.58 16.14
C LEU A 49 -3.08 -2.22 16.06
N ARG A 50 -1.85 -2.09 16.58
CA ARG A 50 -1.04 -0.86 16.44
C ARG A 50 -0.72 -0.54 14.98
N VAL A 51 -0.34 -1.55 14.19
CA VAL A 51 -0.11 -1.40 12.75
C VAL A 51 -1.38 -0.89 12.07
N LEU A 52 -2.52 -1.54 12.31
CA LEU A 52 -3.80 -1.24 11.67
C LEU A 52 -4.44 0.09 12.11
N THR A 53 -3.95 0.68 13.20
CA THR A 53 -4.36 2.01 13.68
C THR A 53 -3.34 3.11 13.36
N THR A 54 -2.31 2.80 12.54
CA THR A 54 -1.36 3.81 12.04
C THR A 54 -2.09 4.90 11.24
N GLY A 55 -1.72 6.16 11.45
CA GLY A 55 -2.40 7.31 10.83
C GLY A 55 -3.73 7.72 11.45
N MET A 56 -4.33 6.92 12.34
CA MET A 56 -5.53 7.29 13.11
C MET A 56 -5.15 8.12 14.36
N PRO A 57 -6.09 8.80 15.05
CA PRO A 57 -5.85 9.41 16.35
C PRO A 57 -5.46 8.38 17.43
N ASP A 58 -4.68 8.77 18.44
CA ASP A 58 -4.16 7.83 19.47
C ASP A 58 -5.25 7.09 20.24
N LYS A 59 -6.42 7.71 20.38
CA LYS A 59 -7.59 7.09 21.02
C LYS A 59 -8.08 5.86 20.25
N ALA A 60 -7.83 5.73 18.95
CA ALA A 60 -8.28 4.59 18.15
C ALA A 60 -7.70 3.27 18.67
N TYR A 61 -6.39 3.20 18.90
CA TYR A 61 -5.75 2.03 19.51
C TYR A 61 -6.29 1.77 20.91
N GLN A 62 -6.40 2.81 21.75
CA GLN A 62 -6.87 2.67 23.14
C GLN A 62 -8.29 2.12 23.22
N THR A 63 -9.19 2.59 22.35
CA THR A 63 -10.58 2.14 22.28
C THR A 63 -10.71 0.71 21.77
N LEU A 64 -9.87 0.30 20.81
CA LEU A 64 -9.94 -1.05 20.22
C LEU A 64 -9.17 -2.11 21.00
N ARG A 65 -8.14 -1.72 21.77
CA ARG A 65 -7.28 -2.65 22.52
C ARG A 65 -8.04 -3.63 23.43
N PRO A 66 -9.12 -3.24 24.15
CA PRO A 66 -9.92 -4.20 24.92
C PRO A 66 -10.50 -5.34 24.06
N LEU A 67 -10.70 -5.13 22.76
CA LEU A 67 -11.24 -6.09 21.82
C LEU A 67 -10.16 -6.90 21.07
N VAL A 68 -8.88 -6.78 21.44
CA VAL A 68 -7.75 -7.41 20.73
C VAL A 68 -7.86 -8.93 20.58
N ARG A 69 -8.64 -9.61 21.45
CA ARG A 69 -8.89 -11.07 21.33
C ARG A 69 -9.91 -11.41 20.23
N ILE A 70 -10.88 -10.54 19.98
CA ILE A 70 -11.97 -10.74 19.01
C ILE A 70 -11.60 -10.13 17.66
N PHE A 71 -10.89 -9.01 17.69
CA PHE A 71 -10.53 -8.22 16.53
C PHE A 71 -9.83 -9.03 15.41
N PRO A 72 -8.83 -9.90 15.67
CA PRO A 72 -8.21 -10.71 14.62
C PRO A 72 -9.19 -11.63 13.90
N ALA A 73 -10.13 -12.25 14.61
CA ALA A 73 -11.13 -13.13 14.01
C ALA A 73 -12.11 -12.33 13.14
N PHE A 74 -12.61 -11.21 13.67
CA PHE A 74 -13.48 -10.29 12.93
C PHE A 74 -12.79 -9.72 11.68
N TYR A 75 -11.55 -9.25 11.82
CA TYR A 75 -10.78 -8.68 10.72
C TYR A 75 -10.53 -9.71 9.62
N ARG A 76 -10.13 -10.94 9.99
CA ARG A 76 -9.97 -12.04 9.04
C ARG A 76 -11.26 -12.35 8.30
N PHE A 77 -12.39 -12.44 9.01
CA PHE A 77 -13.70 -12.65 8.40
C PHE A 77 -14.06 -11.52 7.41
N ARG A 78 -13.94 -10.25 7.84
CA ARG A 78 -14.31 -9.07 7.04
C ARG A 78 -13.49 -8.91 5.77
N HIS A 79 -12.22 -9.33 5.81
CA HIS A 79 -11.28 -9.23 4.69
C HIS A 79 -11.00 -10.57 4.00
N LYS A 80 -11.71 -11.64 4.38
CA LYS A 80 -11.55 -13.01 3.84
C LYS A 80 -10.10 -13.53 3.95
N ILE A 81 -9.38 -13.16 5.00
CA ILE A 81 -7.98 -13.52 5.22
C ILE A 81 -7.89 -14.87 5.92
N SER A 82 -7.04 -15.76 5.41
CA SER A 82 -6.80 -17.09 5.97
C SER A 82 -5.31 -17.37 6.12
N ASP A 83 -4.93 -17.94 7.27
CA ASP A 83 -3.56 -18.35 7.55
C ASP A 83 -3.02 -19.37 6.53
N SER A 84 -3.89 -20.27 6.03
CA SER A 84 -3.52 -21.27 5.02
C SER A 84 -3.30 -20.68 3.62
N LYS A 85 -3.74 -19.44 3.37
CA LYS A 85 -3.60 -18.77 2.08
C LYS A 85 -2.37 -17.86 1.99
N LEU A 86 -1.62 -17.68 3.08
CA LEU A 86 -0.51 -16.71 3.15
C LEU A 86 0.47 -16.82 1.97
N GLU A 87 0.92 -18.02 1.62
CA GLU A 87 1.88 -18.19 0.52
C GLU A 87 1.24 -17.93 -0.85
N ALA A 88 -0.06 -18.21 -1.01
CA ALA A 88 -0.79 -17.83 -2.22
C ALA A 88 -0.97 -16.30 -2.31
N ASP A 89 -1.26 -15.63 -1.20
CA ASP A 89 -1.34 -14.16 -1.16
C ASP A 89 0.00 -13.53 -1.50
N ARG A 90 1.11 -14.06 -0.96
CA ARG A 90 2.47 -13.62 -1.31
C ARG A 90 2.79 -13.86 -2.79
N ALA A 91 2.36 -14.99 -3.35
CA ALA A 91 2.52 -15.26 -4.79
C ALA A 91 1.70 -14.26 -5.63
N THR A 92 0.47 -13.92 -5.24
CA THR A 92 -0.34 -12.88 -5.90
C THR A 92 0.36 -11.52 -5.87
N VAL A 93 1.00 -11.15 -4.76
CA VAL A 93 1.82 -9.93 -4.70
C VAL A 93 2.93 -9.98 -5.74
N ASN A 94 3.68 -11.07 -5.85
CA ASN A 94 4.75 -11.21 -6.85
C ASN A 94 4.22 -11.12 -8.28
N VAL A 95 3.10 -11.79 -8.59
CA VAL A 95 2.45 -11.70 -9.92
C VAL A 95 2.03 -10.26 -10.24
N ALA A 96 1.53 -9.50 -9.25
CA ALA A 96 1.19 -8.11 -9.45
C ALA A 96 2.43 -7.22 -9.66
N LEU A 97 3.55 -7.50 -8.99
CA LEU A 97 4.83 -6.82 -9.24
C LEU A 97 5.35 -7.11 -10.65
N ASP A 98 5.30 -8.36 -11.11
CA ASP A 98 5.63 -8.74 -12.49
C ASP A 98 4.73 -8.00 -13.48
N ARG A 99 3.42 -7.90 -13.16
CA ARG A 99 2.46 -7.19 -13.99
C ARG A 99 2.80 -5.70 -14.12
N ILE A 100 3.22 -5.05 -13.05
CA ILE A 100 3.69 -3.65 -13.10
C ILE A 100 4.81 -3.50 -14.12
N GLU A 101 5.83 -4.38 -14.09
CA GLU A 101 6.94 -4.30 -15.05
C GLU A 101 6.49 -4.60 -16.48
N GLN A 102 5.61 -5.58 -16.67
CA GLN A 102 5.03 -5.91 -17.98
C GLN A 102 4.22 -4.76 -18.59
N GLU A 103 3.45 -4.03 -17.77
CA GLU A 103 2.67 -2.88 -18.22
C GLU A 103 3.57 -1.68 -18.53
N ARG A 104 4.56 -1.42 -17.67
CA ARG A 104 5.49 -0.31 -17.87
C ARG A 104 6.34 -0.51 -19.11
N GLN A 105 6.87 -1.71 -19.34
CA GLN A 105 7.84 -1.98 -20.42
C GLN A 105 9.00 -0.96 -20.40
N GLY A 106 9.48 -0.60 -19.21
CA GLY A 106 10.53 0.40 -19.00
C GLY A 106 10.06 1.87 -18.98
N ARG A 107 8.77 2.16 -19.23
CA ARG A 107 8.22 3.52 -19.16
C ARG A 107 8.13 4.04 -17.71
N ALA A 108 7.98 5.36 -17.60
CA ALA A 108 7.83 6.05 -16.32
C ALA A 108 6.49 5.76 -15.64
N TYR A 109 5.44 5.54 -16.44
CA TYR A 109 4.06 5.30 -15.98
C TYR A 109 3.47 4.06 -16.64
N LEU A 110 2.41 3.53 -16.05
CA LEU A 110 1.71 2.34 -16.52
C LEU A 110 0.93 2.62 -17.81
N VAL A 111 0.32 3.80 -17.93
CA VAL A 111 -0.54 4.16 -19.07
C VAL A 111 -0.09 5.49 -19.68
N GLY A 112 0.23 5.46 -20.97
CA GLY A 112 0.77 6.63 -21.68
C GLY A 112 2.06 7.16 -21.04
N ASP A 113 2.18 8.49 -21.04
CA ASP A 113 3.38 9.23 -20.61
C ASP A 113 3.12 10.16 -19.41
N ALA A 114 1.98 10.02 -18.73
CA ALA A 114 1.60 10.85 -17.59
C ALA A 114 1.20 10.00 -16.37
N PHE A 115 1.25 10.60 -15.19
CA PHE A 115 0.80 9.99 -13.94
C PHE A 115 -0.73 9.83 -13.94
N THR A 116 -1.21 8.61 -13.72
CA THR A 116 -2.63 8.27 -13.75
C THR A 116 -3.10 7.60 -12.46
N VAL A 117 -4.40 7.33 -12.38
CA VAL A 117 -4.99 6.53 -11.31
C VAL A 117 -4.37 5.13 -11.20
N ALA A 118 -3.93 4.52 -12.31
CA ALA A 118 -3.26 3.22 -12.28
C ALA A 118 -1.95 3.26 -11.48
N ASP A 119 -1.13 4.28 -11.73
CA ASP A 119 0.14 4.50 -11.04
C ASP A 119 -0.08 4.81 -9.56
N LEU A 120 -1.06 5.68 -9.28
CA LEU A 120 -1.45 6.03 -7.92
C LEU A 120 -1.86 4.78 -7.14
N THR A 121 -2.74 3.94 -7.69
CA THR A 121 -3.25 2.77 -7.01
C THR A 121 -2.16 1.74 -6.77
N ALA A 122 -1.35 1.41 -7.78
CA ALA A 122 -0.23 0.49 -7.61
C ALA A 122 0.76 0.95 -6.52
N ALA A 123 1.17 2.23 -6.56
CA ALA A 123 2.09 2.78 -5.58
C ALA A 123 1.46 2.91 -4.17
N ALA A 124 0.18 3.27 -4.08
CA ALA A 124 -0.53 3.39 -2.82
C ALA A 124 -0.69 2.03 -2.12
N MET A 125 -1.04 0.97 -2.87
CA MET A 125 -1.15 -0.37 -2.31
C MET A 125 0.20 -0.83 -1.76
N LEU A 126 1.28 -0.69 -2.53
CA LEU A 126 2.63 -1.07 -2.10
C LEU A 126 3.16 -0.22 -0.93
N GLY A 127 2.67 1.02 -0.77
CA GLY A 127 3.12 1.97 0.25
C GLY A 127 3.11 1.41 1.68
N ALA A 128 2.16 0.54 2.01
CA ALA A 128 2.08 -0.10 3.33
C ALA A 128 3.32 -0.96 3.67
N LEU A 129 3.89 -1.62 2.66
CA LEU A 129 5.11 -2.44 2.81
C LEU A 129 6.38 -1.62 2.56
N LEU A 130 6.35 -0.71 1.58
CA LEU A 130 7.50 0.11 1.23
C LEU A 130 7.88 1.07 2.35
N GLN A 131 6.90 1.62 3.07
CA GLN A 131 7.08 2.67 4.08
C GLN A 131 7.96 3.83 3.55
N PRO A 132 7.57 4.49 2.43
CA PRO A 132 8.36 5.57 1.85
C PRO A 132 8.58 6.72 2.85
N PRO A 133 9.75 7.39 2.83
CA PRO A 133 10.05 8.51 3.72
C PRO A 133 9.05 9.68 3.63
N GLU A 134 8.34 9.81 2.50
CA GLU A 134 7.39 10.89 2.24
C GLU A 134 6.01 10.66 2.88
N ILE A 135 5.80 9.55 3.60
CA ILE A 135 4.57 9.34 4.40
C ILE A 135 4.41 10.51 5.39
N GLN A 136 3.20 11.07 5.47
CA GLN A 136 2.90 12.29 6.24
C GLN A 136 2.32 12.02 7.63
N TYR A 137 2.34 10.77 8.08
CA TYR A 137 1.95 10.35 9.42
C TYR A 137 3.05 9.49 10.03
N PRO A 138 3.28 9.57 11.35
CA PRO A 138 4.31 8.76 11.99
C PRO A 138 3.95 7.28 11.88
N LEU A 139 4.94 6.48 11.51
CA LEU A 139 4.86 5.03 11.68
C LEU A 139 4.87 4.75 13.19
N ARG A 140 3.85 4.03 13.67
CA ARG A 140 3.67 3.80 15.11
C ARG A 140 4.55 2.70 15.66
N VAL A 141 5.05 1.83 14.78
CA VAL A 141 5.76 0.60 15.16
C VAL A 141 6.85 0.30 14.15
N GLU A 142 7.98 -0.19 14.65
CA GLU A 142 8.99 -0.84 13.80
C GLU A 142 8.42 -2.18 13.29
N LEU A 143 8.76 -2.52 12.04
CA LEU A 143 8.36 -3.81 11.48
C LEU A 143 9.05 -4.93 12.26
N PRO A 144 8.33 -5.95 12.73
CA PRO A 144 8.95 -7.11 13.39
C PRO A 144 9.81 -7.90 12.41
N PRO A 145 10.82 -8.67 12.88
CA PRO A 145 11.80 -9.35 12.00
C PRO A 145 11.16 -10.19 10.88
N TYR A 146 10.09 -10.93 11.17
CA TYR A 146 9.39 -11.75 10.17
C TYR A 146 8.74 -10.94 9.03
N LEU A 147 8.37 -9.68 9.26
CA LEU A 147 7.93 -8.78 8.20
C LEU A 147 9.10 -8.04 7.55
N GLN A 148 10.20 -7.81 8.27
CA GLN A 148 11.42 -7.26 7.68
C GLN A 148 11.99 -8.20 6.61
N ASP A 149 12.02 -9.51 6.87
CA ASP A 149 12.49 -10.52 5.91
C ASP A 149 11.60 -10.56 4.65
N TYR A 150 10.27 -10.53 4.85
CA TYR A 150 9.33 -10.47 3.74
C TYR A 150 9.48 -9.18 2.93
N ARG A 151 9.56 -8.03 3.61
CA ARG A 151 9.82 -6.73 2.98
C ARG A 151 11.13 -6.75 2.19
N ALA A 152 12.21 -7.28 2.77
CA ALA A 152 13.50 -7.38 2.10
C ALA A 152 13.46 -8.26 0.85
N THR A 153 12.61 -9.29 0.83
CA THR A 153 12.38 -10.13 -0.35
C THR A 153 11.64 -9.35 -1.44
N VAL A 154 10.54 -8.69 -1.08
CA VAL A 154 9.71 -7.92 -2.02
C VAL A 154 10.48 -6.73 -2.60
N LEU A 155 11.29 -6.03 -1.79
CA LEU A 155 12.11 -4.88 -2.21
C LEU A 155 13.19 -5.21 -3.26
N ARG A 156 13.49 -6.49 -3.51
CA ARG A 156 14.39 -6.88 -4.60
C ARG A 156 13.75 -6.71 -5.98
N HIS A 157 12.42 -6.64 -6.04
CA HIS A 157 11.70 -6.52 -7.30
C HIS A 157 11.75 -5.08 -7.85
N PRO A 158 12.11 -4.85 -9.14
CA PRO A 158 12.22 -3.51 -9.72
C PRO A 158 10.97 -2.62 -9.57
N ALA A 159 9.78 -3.22 -9.69
CA ALA A 159 8.50 -2.53 -9.47
C ALA A 159 8.40 -1.80 -8.13
N THR A 160 9.07 -2.29 -7.08
CA THR A 160 9.05 -1.62 -5.76
C THR A 160 9.84 -0.33 -5.76
N GLN A 161 10.97 -0.28 -6.48
CA GLN A 161 11.78 0.93 -6.64
C GLN A 161 11.03 1.96 -7.48
N TRP A 162 10.34 1.51 -8.52
CA TRP A 162 9.44 2.36 -9.30
C TRP A 162 8.31 2.91 -8.45
N ALA A 163 7.60 2.07 -7.69
CA ALA A 163 6.49 2.50 -6.84
C ALA A 163 6.95 3.51 -5.77
N ALA A 164 8.12 3.32 -5.18
CA ALA A 164 8.73 4.31 -4.28
C ALA A 164 9.05 5.63 -5.01
N GLY A 165 9.53 5.54 -6.26
CA GLY A 165 9.75 6.71 -7.12
C GLY A 165 8.45 7.46 -7.45
N VAL A 166 7.38 6.75 -7.79
CA VAL A 166 6.04 7.31 -8.00
C VAL A 166 5.55 8.02 -6.75
N TYR A 167 5.68 7.38 -5.58
CA TYR A 167 5.31 7.99 -4.30
C TYR A 167 6.11 9.28 -4.06
N ARG A 168 7.43 9.24 -4.19
CA ARG A 168 8.29 10.42 -4.00
C ARG A 168 7.94 11.58 -4.94
N LEU A 169 7.68 11.29 -6.22
CA LEU A 169 7.41 12.31 -7.23
C LEU A 169 6.01 12.91 -7.09
N HIS A 170 5.01 12.09 -6.77
CA HIS A 170 3.60 12.47 -6.84
C HIS A 170 2.92 12.61 -5.48
N ARG A 171 3.62 12.33 -4.37
CA ARG A 171 3.09 12.60 -3.04
C ARG A 171 2.99 14.11 -2.81
N GLY A 172 1.79 14.64 -3.01
CA GLY A 172 1.45 16.01 -2.69
C GLY A 172 1.59 16.34 -1.21
N ARG A 173 1.71 17.63 -0.90
CA ARG A 173 1.59 18.13 0.49
C ARG A 173 0.14 18.02 0.94
N SER A 174 -0.11 17.39 2.08
CA SER A 174 -1.45 17.41 2.66
C SER A 174 -1.85 18.85 3.02
N ALA A 175 -3.07 19.24 2.66
CA ALA A 175 -3.64 20.54 3.06
C ALA A 175 -3.78 20.66 4.59
N GLU A 176 -3.88 19.53 5.29
CA GLU A 176 -3.93 19.44 6.75
C GLU A 176 -2.57 19.75 7.42
N VAL A 177 -1.45 19.71 6.66
CA VAL A 177 -0.13 20.03 7.19
C VAL A 177 0.16 21.51 6.89
N PRO A 178 0.26 22.38 7.92
CA PRO A 178 0.55 23.80 7.72
C PRO A 178 1.83 23.98 6.91
N ARG A 179 1.82 24.86 5.90
CA ARG A 179 3.05 25.27 5.23
C ARG A 179 3.96 25.89 6.30
N ARG A 180 5.11 25.26 6.58
CA ARG A 180 6.17 25.96 7.30
C ARG A 180 6.50 27.22 6.51
N SER A 181 6.28 28.40 7.09
CA SER A 181 6.88 29.63 6.58
C SER A 181 8.39 29.37 6.50
N ALA A 182 8.98 29.58 5.33
CA ALA A 182 10.43 29.70 5.25
C ALA A 182 10.81 30.85 6.20
N ALA A 183 11.52 30.53 7.28
CA ALA A 183 12.19 31.55 8.05
C ALA A 183 13.19 32.23 7.10
N ALA A 184 13.02 33.54 6.93
CA ALA A 184 13.93 34.41 6.20
C ALA A 184 15.27 34.53 6.93
#